data_AF-A0A4U5WZ41-F1
#
_entry.id   AF-A0A4U5WZ41-F1
#
_cell.length_a   1.000
_cell.length_b   1.000
_cell.length_c   1.000
_cell.angle_alpha   90.00
_cell.angle_beta   90.00
_cell.angle_gamma   90.00
#
_symmetry.space_group_name_H-M   'P 1'
#
loop_
_entity.id
_entity.type
_entity.pdbx_description
1 polymer ?
#
loop_
_entity_poly.entity_id
_entity_poly.type
_entity_poly.pdbx_seq_one_letter_code
_entity_poly.pdbx_strand_id
1 'polypeptide(L)'
;MVMFFFLVVALAVVVAAVTLAVVGGGEGTGPLPESAPQRLYDPLPPDRPVTRADVDALRFPLAARGYRMADVDDALNRLAAELAERDARIADLESALAGAQAPAAHAAPGVSTEKPAPQEDR
;
A
#
# COMPACT_ATOMS: atom_id res chain seq x y z
N MET A 1 32.32 53.79 -6.77
CA MET A 1 31.64 53.31 -5.55
C MET A 1 30.16 53.02 -5.80
N VAL A 2 29.39 53.97 -6.34
CA VAL A 2 27.93 53.82 -6.60
C VAL A 2 27.62 52.68 -7.59
N MET A 3 28.40 52.52 -8.66
CA MET A 3 28.20 51.46 -9.67
C MET A 3 28.42 50.04 -9.12
N PHE A 4 29.37 49.88 -8.19
CA PHE A 4 29.61 48.61 -7.50
C PHE A 4 28.41 48.25 -6.60
N PHE A 5 27.89 49.24 -5.87
CA PHE A 5 26.70 49.05 -5.03
C PHE A 5 25.48 48.66 -5.87
N PHE A 6 25.29 49.29 -7.04
CA PHE A 6 24.26 48.91 -8.01
C PHE A 6 24.39 47.46 -8.48
N LEU A 7 25.61 47.01 -8.77
CA LEU A 7 25.87 45.63 -9.20
C LEU A 7 25.54 44.63 -8.08
N VAL A 8 25.93 44.94 -6.84
CA VAL A 8 25.62 44.10 -5.67
C VAL A 8 24.11 44.04 -5.42
N VAL A 9 23.41 45.17 -5.49
CA VAL A 9 21.94 45.21 -5.34
C VAL A 9 21.26 44.45 -6.47
N ALA A 10 21.69 44.62 -7.71
CA ALA A 10 21.14 43.88 -8.85
C ALA A 10 21.34 42.38 -8.70
N LEU A 11 22.54 41.94 -8.28
CA LEU A 11 22.81 40.54 -7.97
C LEU A 11 21.91 40.03 -6.84
N ALA A 12 21.76 40.79 -5.75
CA ALA A 12 20.90 40.42 -4.64
C ALA A 12 19.43 40.26 -5.06
N VAL A 13 18.93 41.15 -5.93
CA VAL A 13 17.57 41.05 -6.49
C VAL A 13 17.42 39.82 -7.38
N VAL A 14 18.40 39.52 -8.23
CA VAL A 14 18.38 38.32 -9.08
C VAL A 14 18.40 37.06 -8.22
N VAL A 15 19.28 36.99 -7.22
CA VAL A 15 19.35 35.85 -6.29
C VAL A 15 18.04 35.71 -5.54
N ALA A 16 17.48 36.80 -5.00
CA ALA A 16 16.20 36.77 -4.30
C ALA A 16 15.04 36.33 -5.20
N ALA A 17 15.01 36.77 -6.46
CA ALA A 17 13.99 36.35 -7.41
C ALA A 17 14.12 34.86 -7.76
N VAL A 18 15.34 34.36 -7.97
CA VAL A 18 15.60 32.94 -8.25
C VAL A 18 15.25 32.08 -7.04
N THR A 19 15.64 32.48 -5.83
CA THR A 19 15.30 31.74 -4.61
C THR A 19 13.79 31.74 -4.39
N LEU A 20 13.10 32.86 -4.60
CA LEU A 20 11.64 32.91 -4.49
C LEU A 20 10.94 32.06 -5.57
N ALA A 21 11.50 31.96 -6.78
CA ALA A 21 10.96 31.10 -7.82
C ALA A 21 11.15 29.59 -7.51
N VAL A 22 12.31 29.23 -6.95
CA VAL A 22 12.62 27.83 -6.57
C VAL A 22 11.84 27.41 -5.32
N VAL A 23 11.72 28.32 -4.34
CA VAL A 23 11.01 28.06 -3.07
C VAL A 23 9.50 28.23 -3.23
N GLY A 24 9.06 29.26 -3.97
CA GLY A 24 7.65 29.57 -4.22
C GLY A 24 6.99 28.75 -5.33
N GLY A 25 7.75 27.94 -6.07
CA GLY A 25 7.22 26.95 -7.00
C GLY A 25 6.37 25.84 -6.34
N GLY A 26 6.31 25.79 -5.00
CA GLY A 26 5.42 24.89 -4.26
C GLY A 26 3.97 25.37 -4.11
N GLU A 27 3.66 26.62 -4.47
CA GLU A 27 2.29 27.18 -4.42
C GLU A 27 1.67 27.29 -5.83
N GLY A 28 1.47 26.13 -6.45
CA GLY A 28 0.25 25.77 -7.21
C GLY A 28 -0.29 26.68 -8.32
N THR A 29 0.47 27.64 -8.85
CA THR A 29 -0.04 28.61 -9.85
C THR A 29 0.89 28.87 -11.03
N GLY A 30 1.72 27.89 -11.39
CA GLY A 30 2.48 27.90 -12.64
C GLY A 30 1.74 27.19 -13.78
N PRO A 31 1.83 27.65 -15.05
CA PRO A 31 1.16 27.06 -16.21
C PRO A 31 1.87 25.80 -16.77
N LEU A 32 2.90 25.31 -16.07
CA LEU A 32 3.56 24.06 -16.44
C LEU A 32 2.84 22.93 -15.71
N PRO A 33 2.31 21.91 -16.42
CA PRO A 33 1.75 20.75 -15.75
C PRO A 33 2.85 20.16 -14.88
N GLU A 34 2.58 20.12 -13.58
CA GLU A 34 3.38 19.44 -12.57
C GLU A 34 3.82 18.11 -13.18
N SER A 35 5.11 18.00 -13.48
CA SER A 35 5.67 16.75 -14.01
C SER A 35 5.63 15.79 -12.84
N ALA A 36 4.50 15.10 -12.67
CA ALA A 36 4.27 14.14 -11.62
C ALA A 36 5.54 13.28 -11.52
N PRO A 37 6.15 13.10 -10.33
CA PRO A 37 7.38 12.34 -10.19
C PRO A 37 7.16 10.92 -10.72
N GLN A 38 7.49 10.67 -11.99
CA GLN A 38 7.07 9.51 -12.79
C GLN A 38 7.69 8.17 -12.32
N ARG A 39 8.34 8.11 -11.15
CA ARG A 39 9.12 6.95 -10.72
C ARG A 39 9.00 6.57 -9.24
N LEU A 40 8.29 7.32 -8.41
CA LEU A 40 8.23 7.03 -6.97
C LEU A 40 6.84 6.67 -6.47
N TYR A 41 5.82 6.73 -7.32
CA TYR A 41 4.47 6.36 -6.91
C TYR A 41 4.18 4.94 -7.39
N ASP A 42 4.46 3.97 -6.54
CA ASP A 42 3.97 2.59 -6.71
C ASP A 42 2.83 2.38 -5.70
N PRO A 43 1.56 2.56 -6.12
CA PRO A 43 0.43 2.48 -5.22
C PRO A 43 0.21 1.05 -4.73
N LEU A 44 -0.36 0.93 -3.54
CA LEU A 44 -0.80 -0.37 -3.02
C LEU A 44 -1.82 -1.02 -3.99
N PRO A 45 -1.81 -2.36 -4.10
CA PRO A 45 -2.68 -3.08 -5.01
C PRO A 45 -4.17 -2.81 -4.67
N PRO A 46 -4.99 -2.36 -5.63
CA PRO A 46 -6.41 -2.08 -5.37
C PRO A 46 -7.28 -3.34 -5.38
N ASP A 47 -6.86 -4.37 -6.13
CA ASP A 47 -7.69 -5.53 -6.44
C ASP A 47 -7.46 -6.73 -5.50
N ARG A 48 -6.49 -6.63 -4.59
CA ARG A 48 -6.18 -7.68 -3.62
C ARG A 48 -5.80 -7.10 -2.26
N PRO A 49 -5.91 -7.90 -1.17
CA PRO A 49 -5.39 -7.50 0.12
C PRO A 49 -3.92 -7.11 0.05
N VAL A 50 -3.57 -6.09 0.84
CA VAL A 50 -2.20 -5.64 1.04
C VAL A 50 -1.46 -6.69 1.84
N THR A 51 -0.25 -7.02 1.40
CA THR A 51 0.66 -7.92 2.11
C THR A 51 1.83 -7.13 2.68
N ARG A 52 2.59 -7.75 3.58
CA ARG A 52 3.85 -7.18 4.10
C ARG A 52 4.79 -6.71 2.98
N ALA A 53 4.94 -7.52 1.92
CA ALA A 53 5.85 -7.20 0.81
C ALA A 53 5.43 -5.92 0.06
N ASP A 54 4.12 -5.64 -0.02
CA ASP A 54 3.62 -4.43 -0.65
C ASP A 54 3.94 -3.18 0.17
N VAL A 55 3.87 -3.28 1.50
CA VAL A 55 4.27 -2.19 2.41
C VAL A 55 5.77 -1.95 2.33
N ASP A 56 6.58 -3.02 2.27
CA ASP A 56 8.04 -2.93 2.16
C ASP A 56 8.49 -2.32 0.81
N ALA A 57 7.70 -2.50 -0.25
CA ALA A 57 7.96 -1.94 -1.58
C ALA A 57 7.45 -0.49 -1.75
N LEU A 58 6.60 -0.01 -0.83
CA LEU A 58 5.91 1.26 -0.96
C LEU A 58 6.88 2.45 -0.96
N ARG A 59 6.66 3.38 -1.88
CA ARG A 59 7.44 4.61 -2.01
C ARG A 59 6.52 5.82 -2.01
N PHE A 60 6.84 6.81 -1.17
CA PHE A 60 6.10 8.06 -1.10
C PHE A 60 6.87 9.18 -1.83
N PRO A 61 6.19 9.99 -2.65
CA PRO A 61 6.78 11.19 -3.20
C PRO A 61 7.09 12.22 -2.09
N LEU A 62 8.13 13.02 -2.30
CA LEU A 62 8.49 14.10 -1.39
C LEU A 62 7.54 15.30 -1.58
N ALA A 63 7.15 15.93 -0.47
CA ALA A 63 6.35 17.16 -0.47
C ALA A 63 7.05 18.26 0.36
N ALA A 64 6.80 19.53 0.03
CA ALA A 64 7.40 20.69 0.71
C ALA A 64 7.11 20.72 2.23
N ARG A 65 6.00 20.10 2.65
CA ARG A 65 5.66 19.79 4.02
C ARG A 65 5.19 18.34 4.10
N GLY A 66 5.66 17.61 5.11
CA GLY A 66 5.29 16.21 5.33
C GLY A 66 5.60 15.76 6.76
N TYR A 67 5.18 14.54 7.07
CA TYR A 67 5.59 13.86 8.30
C TYR A 67 7.09 13.52 8.24
N ARG A 68 7.71 13.30 9.40
CA ARG A 68 9.11 12.86 9.43
C ARG A 68 9.16 11.43 8.91
N MET A 69 10.02 11.18 7.92
CA MET A 69 10.12 9.85 7.29
C MET A 69 10.44 8.75 8.32
N ALA A 70 11.34 9.01 9.29
CA ALA A 70 11.64 8.04 10.34
C ALA A 70 10.40 7.60 11.15
N ASP A 71 9.56 8.56 11.56
CA ASP A 71 8.35 8.25 12.34
C ASP A 71 7.32 7.47 11.50
N VAL A 72 7.22 7.80 10.21
CA VAL A 72 6.36 7.10 9.25
C VAL A 72 6.86 5.68 8.98
N ASP A 73 8.16 5.53 8.73
CA ASP A 73 8.81 4.24 8.46
C ASP A 73 8.70 3.32 9.68
N ASP A 74 8.91 3.84 10.89
CA ASP A 74 8.72 3.08 12.13
C ASP A 74 7.27 2.61 12.31
N ALA A 75 6.30 3.49 12.03
CA ALA A 75 4.88 3.13 12.09
C ALA A 75 4.51 2.07 11.03
N LEU A 76 4.99 2.22 9.79
CA LEU A 76 4.75 1.27 8.70
C LEU A 76 5.40 -0.08 8.97
N ASN A 77 6.63 -0.10 9.50
CA ASN A 77 7.32 -1.34 9.88
C ASN A 77 6.55 -2.12 10.95
N ARG A 78 6.02 -1.41 11.94
CA ARG A 78 5.16 -2.03 12.97
C ARG A 78 3.88 -2.58 12.37
N LEU A 79 3.18 -1.80 11.56
CA LEU A 79 1.93 -2.25 10.91
C LEU A 79 2.17 -3.44 9.98
N ALA A 80 3.28 -3.45 9.24
CA ALA A 80 3.68 -4.55 8.37
C ALA A 80 3.99 -5.84 9.16
N ALA A 81 4.48 -5.72 10.41
CA ALA A 81 4.68 -6.86 11.29
C ALA A 81 3.35 -7.42 11.80
N GLU A 82 2.45 -6.55 12.25
CA GLU A 82 1.11 -6.95 12.69
C GLU A 82 0.28 -7.57 11.54
N LEU A 83 0.45 -7.06 10.31
CA LEU A 83 -0.19 -7.61 9.12
C LEU A 83 0.30 -9.04 8.84
N ALA A 84 1.62 -9.26 8.86
CA ALA A 84 2.19 -10.59 8.64
C ALA A 84 1.75 -11.61 9.70
N GLU A 85 1.64 -11.19 10.97
CA GLU A 85 1.12 -12.05 12.04
C GLU A 85 -0.36 -12.43 11.81
N ARG A 86 -1.18 -11.46 11.38
CA ARG A 86 -2.59 -11.71 11.05
C ARG A 86 -2.74 -12.64 9.86
N ASP A 87 -1.97 -12.44 8.80
CA ASP A 87 -2.00 -13.27 7.60
C ASP A 87 -1.58 -14.72 7.92
N ALA A 88 -0.54 -14.91 8.73
CA ALA A 88 -0.13 -16.23 9.21
C ALA A 88 -1.25 -16.92 10.00
N ARG A 89 -1.89 -16.20 10.92
CA ARG A 89 -3.01 -16.72 11.70
C ARG A 89 -4.21 -17.09 10.83
N ILE A 90 -4.51 -16.31 9.81
CA ILE A 90 -5.59 -16.62 8.86
C ILE A 90 -5.26 -17.91 8.09
N ALA A 91 -4.03 -18.04 7.58
CA ALA A 91 -3.60 -19.23 6.86
C ALA A 91 -3.68 -20.51 7.72
N ASP A 92 -3.33 -20.42 9.00
CA ASP A 92 -3.46 -21.53 9.96
C ASP A 92 -4.93 -21.93 10.17
N LEU A 93 -5.82 -20.94 10.34
CA LEU A 93 -7.25 -21.18 10.53
C LEU A 93 -7.90 -21.77 9.27
N GLU A 94 -7.55 -21.26 8.09
CA GLU A 94 -8.03 -21.79 6.80
C GLU A 94 -7.56 -23.23 6.58
N SER A 95 -6.31 -23.53 6.93
CA SER A 95 -5.77 -24.89 6.86
C SER A 95 -6.48 -25.85 7.81
N ALA A 96 -6.75 -25.41 9.05
CA ALA A 96 -7.51 -26.20 10.01
C ALA A 96 -8.95 -26.45 9.55
N LEU A 97 -9.60 -25.45 8.96
CA LEU A 97 -10.96 -25.56 8.41
C LEU A 97 -10.99 -26.53 7.22
N ALA A 98 -10.05 -26.41 6.28
CA ALA A 98 -9.93 -27.31 5.14
C ALA A 98 -9.68 -28.76 5.59
N GLY A 99 -8.80 -28.95 6.58
CA GLY A 99 -8.54 -30.26 7.20
C GLY A 99 -9.77 -30.87 7.87
N ALA A 100 -10.63 -30.05 8.50
CA ALA A 100 -11.87 -30.51 9.12
C ALA A 100 -12.98 -30.85 8.11
N GLN A 101 -12.99 -30.20 6.94
CA GLN A 101 -13.98 -30.46 5.88
C GLN A 101 -13.63 -31.69 5.03
N ALA A 102 -12.35 -32.03 4.88
CA ALA A 102 -11.89 -33.20 4.15
C ALA A 102 -12.50 -34.56 4.61
N PRO A 103 -12.60 -34.89 5.91
CA PRO A 103 -13.21 -36.14 6.35
C PRO A 103 -14.74 -36.19 6.16
N ALA A 104 -15.43 -35.04 6.18
CA ALA A 104 -16.88 -34.98 5.95
C ALA A 104 -17.25 -35.27 4.48
N ALA A 105 -16.40 -34.86 3.53
CA ALA A 105 -16.60 -35.14 2.11
C ALA A 105 -16.29 -36.61 1.74
N HIS A 106 -15.39 -37.28 2.46
CA HIS A 106 -15.06 -38.70 2.24
C HIS A 106 -16.03 -39.69 2.93
N ALA A 107 -16.86 -39.22 3.87
CA ALA A 107 -17.82 -40.06 4.59
C ALA A 107 -19.19 -40.22 3.89
N ALA A 108 -19.44 -39.53 2.76
CA ALA A 108 -20.69 -39.64 2.01
C ALA A 108 -20.44 -40.09 0.56
N PRO A 109 -20.28 -41.41 0.35
CA PRO A 109 -21.15 -42.06 -0.63
C PRO A 109 -21.61 -43.45 -0.17
N GLY A 110 -22.92 -43.63 -0.06
CA GLY A 110 -23.55 -44.97 -0.05
C GLY A 110 -24.27 -45.40 1.23
N VAL A 111 -25.34 -44.70 1.62
CA VAL A 111 -26.43 -45.34 2.36
C VAL A 111 -27.64 -45.37 1.44
N SER A 112 -27.60 -46.27 0.47
CA SER A 112 -28.81 -46.74 -0.23
C SER A 112 -29.57 -47.59 0.76
N THR A 113 -30.58 -47.00 1.40
CA THR A 113 -31.59 -47.71 2.17
C THR A 113 -32.45 -48.53 1.20
N GLU A 114 -31.94 -49.68 0.77
CA GLU A 114 -32.73 -50.71 0.10
C GLU A 114 -33.75 -51.22 1.13
N LYS A 115 -34.97 -50.67 1.04
CA LYS A 115 -36.14 -51.14 1.77
C LYS A 115 -36.51 -52.52 1.22
N PRO A 116 -36.47 -53.62 2.01
CA PRO A 116 -36.92 -54.91 1.51
C PRO A 116 -38.43 -54.85 1.34
N ALA A 117 -38.92 -55.10 0.12
CA ALA A 117 -40.33 -55.23 -0.15
C ALA A 117 -40.88 -56.49 0.54
N PRO A 118 -42.12 -56.47 1.08
CA PRO A 118 -42.74 -57.68 1.62
C PRO A 118 -43.06 -58.62 0.47
N GLN A 119 -42.52 -59.83 0.54
CA GLN A 119 -42.83 -60.92 -0.36
C GLN A 119 -44.25 -61.43 -0.08
N GLU A 120 -45.17 -61.06 -0.97
CA GLU A 120 -46.51 -61.64 -1.09
C GLU A 120 -46.34 -63.04 -1.68
N ASP A 121 -46.58 -64.09 -0.88
CA ASP A 121 -46.64 -65.47 -1.37
C ASP A 121 -48.01 -66.09 -1.08
N ARG A 122 -48.52 -66.78 -2.09
CA ARG A 122 -49.90 -67.17 -2.35
C ARG A 122 -50.08 -68.68 -2.20
#